data_AF-A0A962MG76-F1
#
_entry.id   AF-A0A962MG76-F1
#
_cell.length_a   1.000
_cell.length_b   1.000
_cell.length_c   1.000
_cell.angle_alpha   90.00
_cell.angle_beta   90.00
_cell.angle_gamma   90.00
#
_symmetry.space_group_name_H-M   'P 1'
#
loop_
_entity.id
_entity.type
_entity.pdbx_description
1 polymer ?
#
loop_
_entity_poly.entity_id
_entity_poly.type
_entity_poly.pdbx_seq_one_letter_code
_entity_poly.pdbx_strand_id
1 'polypeptide(L)'
;MSNVKSALESQALFAGTNNARRIVIIDAAVKDTEVLLSAIDPAAQVFYLDANADGVNQIASILSGFSKVEALHVLSHGSAGSVTLGSTILNAANAESYAAKFVEWDV
;
A
#
# COMPACT_ATOMS: atom_id res chain seq x y z
N MET A 1 -45.08 -1.96 16.42
CA MET A 1 -44.37 -1.69 15.15
C MET A 1 -43.25 -0.68 15.43
N SER A 2 -42.02 -1.08 15.79
CA SER A 2 -40.84 -0.18 15.73
C SER A 2 -39.52 -0.92 16.04
N ASN A 3 -39.09 -1.82 15.15
CA ASN A 3 -37.75 -2.43 15.25
C ASN A 3 -36.92 -2.19 13.97
N VAL A 4 -37.53 -1.61 12.94
CA VAL A 4 -36.89 -1.41 11.62
C VAL A 4 -35.86 -0.28 11.67
N LYS A 5 -36.05 0.73 12.54
CA LYS A 5 -35.15 1.88 12.63
C LYS A 5 -33.75 1.52 13.16
N SER A 6 -33.68 0.67 14.19
CA SER A 6 -32.41 0.21 14.79
C SER A 6 -31.60 -0.70 13.85
N ALA A 7 -32.27 -1.54 13.05
CA ALA A 7 -31.60 -2.39 12.05
C ALA A 7 -31.03 -1.56 10.88
N LEU A 8 -31.74 -0.50 10.46
CA LEU A 8 -31.27 0.42 9.42
C LEU A 8 -30.13 1.33 9.91
N GLU A 9 -30.13 1.75 11.18
CA GLU A 9 -29.03 2.48 11.81
C GLU A 9 -27.78 1.58 11.98
N SER A 10 -27.97 0.30 12.28
CA SER A 10 -26.89 -0.70 12.31
C SER A 10 -26.29 -0.95 10.92
N GLN A 11 -27.13 -1.02 9.87
CA GLN A 11 -26.67 -1.14 8.49
C GLN A 11 -26.00 0.14 7.97
N ALA A 12 -26.39 1.32 8.45
CA ALA A 12 -25.73 2.59 8.13
C ALA A 12 -24.32 2.70 8.75
N LEU A 13 -24.11 2.11 9.93
CA LEU A 13 -22.78 1.95 10.54
C LEU A 13 -21.88 1.00 9.73
N PHE A 14 -22.44 0.05 8.97
CA PHE A 14 -21.70 -0.78 8.00
C PHE A 14 -21.64 -0.18 6.57
N ALA A 15 -22.58 0.71 6.22
CA ALA A 15 -22.56 1.44 4.94
C ALA A 15 -21.51 2.56 4.92
N GLY A 16 -20.90 2.86 6.07
CA GLY A 16 -19.83 3.83 6.27
C GLY A 16 -18.42 3.26 6.20
N THR A 17 -18.20 1.99 5.86
CA THR A 17 -16.85 1.54 5.50
C THR A 17 -16.60 1.93 4.03
N ASN A 18 -16.08 3.13 3.83
CA ASN A 18 -15.27 3.43 2.65
C ASN A 18 -14.29 2.25 2.48
N ASN A 19 -14.59 1.32 1.56
CA ASN A 19 -13.71 0.22 1.16
C ASN A 19 -12.58 0.77 0.30
N ALA A 20 -11.93 1.77 0.85
CA ALA A 20 -10.85 2.50 0.25
C ALA A 20 -9.61 1.77 0.78
N ARG A 21 -8.98 1.00 -0.12
CA ARG A 21 -8.02 -0.04 0.25
C ARG A 21 -6.70 0.64 0.60
N ARG A 22 -6.33 0.62 1.88
CA ARG A 22 -5.02 1.05 2.36
C ARG A 22 -4.03 -0.11 2.18
N ILE A 23 -2.94 0.14 1.47
CA ILE A 23 -1.90 -0.84 1.18
C ILE A 23 -0.61 -0.37 1.84
N VAL A 24 0.08 -1.29 2.52
CA VAL A 24 1.39 -1.08 3.10
C VAL A 24 2.36 -2.03 2.43
N ILE A 25 3.37 -1.49 1.76
CA ILE A 25 4.47 -2.24 1.19
C ILE A 25 5.65 -2.13 2.14
N ILE A 26 6.25 -3.27 2.47
CA ILE A 26 7.44 -3.34 3.30
C ILE A 26 8.58 -3.93 2.47
N ASP A 27 9.65 -3.17 2.31
CA ASP A 27 10.87 -3.66 1.70
C ASP A 27 11.55 -4.72 2.58
N ALA A 28 12.13 -5.75 1.96
CA ALA A 28 12.77 -6.86 2.66
C ALA A 28 13.93 -6.45 3.58
N ALA A 29 14.58 -5.31 3.33
CA ALA A 29 15.67 -4.83 4.16
C ALA A 29 15.20 -4.09 5.43
N VAL A 30 13.90 -3.81 5.56
CA VAL A 30 13.32 -3.20 6.77
C VAL A 30 13.30 -4.21 7.90
N LYS A 31 13.85 -3.82 9.06
CA LYS A 31 13.86 -4.63 10.29
C LYS A 31 12.78 -4.13 11.25
N ASP A 32 12.48 -4.96 12.25
CA ASP A 32 11.56 -4.63 13.34
C ASP A 32 10.18 -4.17 12.84
N THR A 33 9.69 -4.83 11.79
CA THR A 33 8.45 -4.45 11.08
C THR A 33 7.23 -4.55 11.96
N GLU A 34 7.24 -5.42 12.97
CA GLU A 34 6.17 -5.59 13.95
C GLU A 34 5.93 -4.30 14.75
N VAL A 35 7.00 -3.60 15.10
CA VAL A 35 6.91 -2.31 15.82
C VAL A 35 6.30 -1.24 14.92
N LEU A 36 6.72 -1.20 13.65
CA LEU A 36 6.20 -0.24 12.67
C LEU A 36 4.71 -0.50 12.38
N LEU A 37 4.33 -1.77 12.24
CA LEU A 37 2.96 -2.20 11.99
C LEU A 37 2.03 -1.93 13.18
N SER A 38 2.55 -1.89 14.41
CA SER A 38 1.74 -1.57 15.61
C SER A 38 1.12 -0.16 15.59
N ALA A 39 1.70 0.76 14.81
CA ALA A 39 1.21 2.13 14.62
C ALA A 39 0.33 2.30 13.38
N ILE A 40 0.18 1.24 12.58
CA ILE A 40 -0.58 1.25 11.32
C ILE A 40 -2.00 0.74 11.58
N ASP A 41 -2.96 1.25 10.80
CA ASP A 41 -4.34 0.78 10.81
C ASP A 41 -4.38 -0.75 10.60
N PRO A 42 -4.94 -1.53 11.54
CA PRO A 42 -5.02 -2.99 11.41
C PRO A 42 -5.88 -3.45 10.22
N ALA A 43 -6.68 -2.57 9.61
CA ALA A 43 -7.40 -2.85 8.37
C ALA A 43 -6.55 -2.73 7.11
N ALA A 44 -5.30 -2.26 7.19
CA ALA A 44 -4.40 -2.14 6.05
C ALA A 44 -3.92 -3.51 5.56
N GLN A 45 -3.82 -3.67 4.23
CA GLN A 45 -3.24 -4.87 3.62
C GLN A 45 -1.73 -4.70 3.49
N VAL A 46 -0.97 -5.60 4.11
CA VAL A 46 0.49 -5.56 4.15
C VAL A 46 1.07 -6.54 3.12
N PHE A 47 1.98 -6.05 2.27
CA PHE A 47 2.75 -6.86 1.34
C PHE A 47 4.24 -6.65 1.55
N TYR A 48 5.01 -7.72 1.40
CA TYR A 48 6.47 -7.68 1.49
C TYR A 48 7.08 -7.81 0.11
N LEU A 49 8.07 -6.98 -0.19
CA LEU A 49 8.86 -7.11 -1.41
C LEU A 49 9.87 -8.25 -1.28
N ASP A 50 10.09 -8.98 -2.36
CA ASP A 50 11.27 -9.84 -2.49
C ASP A 50 12.50 -8.96 -2.73
N ALA A 51 13.55 -9.19 -1.92
CA ALA A 51 14.83 -8.50 -2.00
C ALA A 51 15.55 -8.69 -3.34
N ASN A 52 15.27 -9.77 -4.06
CA ASN A 52 16.01 -10.16 -5.27
C ASN A 52 15.27 -9.79 -6.57
N ALA A 53 14.11 -9.16 -6.46
CA ALA A 53 13.32 -8.75 -7.60
C ALA A 53 13.13 -7.23 -7.63
N ASP A 54 12.84 -6.70 -8.82
CA ASP A 54 12.60 -5.27 -9.02
C ASP A 54 11.37 -4.83 -8.21
N GLY A 55 11.59 -4.02 -7.17
CA GLY A 55 10.52 -3.61 -6.25
C GLY A 55 9.47 -2.72 -6.88
N VAL A 56 9.82 -1.90 -7.88
CA VAL A 56 8.84 -1.04 -8.58
C VAL A 56 7.88 -1.90 -9.40
N ASN A 57 8.41 -2.92 -10.08
CA ASN A 57 7.59 -3.91 -10.80
C ASN A 57 6.70 -4.73 -9.86
N GLN A 58 7.21 -5.13 -8.70
CA GLN A 58 6.43 -5.84 -7.70
C GLN A 58 5.27 -4.98 -7.19
N ILE A 59 5.52 -3.71 -6.85
CA ILE A 59 4.46 -2.78 -6.42
C ILE A 59 3.41 -2.64 -7.52
N ALA A 60 3.82 -2.39 -8.77
CA ALA A 60 2.87 -2.30 -9.89
C ALA A 60 2.01 -3.58 -10.03
N SER A 61 2.62 -4.76 -9.90
CA SER A 61 1.90 -6.03 -9.95
C SER A 61 0.92 -6.19 -8.79
N ILE A 62 1.30 -5.79 -7.57
CA ILE A 62 0.42 -5.82 -6.39
C ILE A 62 -0.78 -4.90 -6.64
N LEU A 63 -0.54 -3.65 -7.05
CA LEU A 63 -1.58 -2.66 -7.27
C LEU A 63 -2.54 -3.04 -8.40
N SER A 64 -2.07 -3.75 -9.42
CA SER A 64 -2.94 -4.25 -10.52
C SER A 64 -4.06 -5.20 -10.05
N GLY A 65 -3.90 -5.82 -8.88
CA GLY A 65 -4.95 -6.64 -8.25
C GLY A 65 -6.05 -5.81 -7.59
N PHE A 66 -5.92 -4.49 -7.54
CA PHE A 66 -6.83 -3.60 -6.84
C PHE A 66 -7.45 -2.57 -7.78
N SER A 67 -8.78 -2.46 -7.73
CA SER A 67 -9.55 -1.53 -8.55
C SER A 67 -9.64 -0.10 -7.99
N LYS A 68 -9.16 0.11 -6.76
CA LYS A 68 -9.17 1.39 -6.04
C LYS A 68 -8.28 1.24 -4.81
N VAL A 69 -7.22 2.04 -4.76
CA VAL A 69 -6.31 2.14 -3.61
C VAL A 69 -6.51 3.54 -3.05
N GLU A 70 -6.69 3.65 -1.74
CA GLU A 70 -6.88 4.97 -1.08
C GLU A 70 -5.56 5.57 -0.65
N ALA A 71 -4.66 4.69 -0.21
CA ALA A 71 -3.36 5.07 0.27
C ALA A 71 -2.40 3.91 0.04
N LEU A 72 -1.22 4.26 -0.45
CA LEU A 72 -0.07 3.39 -0.53
C LEU A 72 0.99 3.93 0.41
N HIS A 73 1.33 3.15 1.43
CA HIS A 73 2.47 3.41 2.30
C HIS A 73 3.61 2.48 1.89
N VAL A 74 4.80 3.01 1.71
CA VAL A 74 5.99 2.20 1.42
C VAL A 74 7.01 2.42 2.51
N LEU A 75 7.36 1.35 3.22
CA LEU A 75 8.39 1.32 4.25
C LEU A 75 9.64 0.72 3.63
N SER A 76 10.69 1.53 3.51
CA SER A 76 11.98 1.08 2.97
C SER A 76 13.15 1.92 3.49
N HIS A 77 14.36 1.48 3.20
CA HIS A 77 15.56 2.30 3.32
C HIS A 77 15.68 3.27 2.16
N GLY A 78 16.13 4.49 2.49
CA GLY A 78 16.43 5.52 1.51
C GLY A 78 17.72 6.24 1.87
N SER A 79 18.24 6.96 0.89
CA SER A 79 19.35 7.89 1.07
C SER A 79 19.05 9.18 0.31
N ALA A 80 19.95 10.17 0.34
CA ALA A 80 19.72 11.43 -0.35
C ALA A 80 19.47 11.19 -1.85
N GLY A 81 18.24 11.45 -2.29
CA GLY A 81 17.82 11.32 -3.70
C GLY A 81 17.55 9.88 -4.17
N SER A 82 17.46 8.89 -3.28
CA SER A 82 17.15 7.51 -3.66
C SER A 82 16.36 6.74 -2.61
N VAL A 83 15.60 5.75 -3.08
CA VAL A 83 14.92 4.75 -2.26
C VAL A 83 15.25 3.36 -2.79
N THR A 84 15.49 2.42 -1.88
CA THR A 84 15.70 1.01 -2.24
C THR A 84 14.34 0.30 -2.26
N LEU A 85 14.05 -0.52 -3.26
CA LEU A 85 12.82 -1.31 -3.37
C LEU A 85 13.19 -2.66 -3.98
N GLY A 86 13.23 -3.71 -3.17
CA GLY A 86 13.77 -5.01 -3.54
C GLY A 86 15.21 -4.86 -4.05
N SER A 87 15.45 -5.30 -5.28
CA SER A 87 16.76 -5.16 -5.94
C SER A 87 16.98 -3.80 -6.62
N THR A 88 15.98 -2.91 -6.60
CA THR A 88 16.01 -1.63 -7.33
C THR A 88 16.43 -0.49 -6.42
N ILE A 89 17.36 0.35 -6.86
CA ILE A 89 17.59 1.68 -6.28
C ILE A 89 16.90 2.70 -7.20
N LEU A 90 15.73 3.18 -6.80
CA LEU A 90 14.96 4.18 -7.52
C LEU A 90 15.52 5.57 -7.23
N ASN A 91 15.87 6.32 -8.27
CA ASN A 91 16.44 7.66 -8.18
C ASN A 91 16.16 8.46 -9.46
N ALA A 92 16.65 9.70 -9.53
CA ALA A 92 16.39 10.58 -10.68
C ALA A 92 16.92 10.04 -12.03
N ALA A 93 17.91 9.15 -12.03
CA ALA A 93 18.48 8.61 -13.27
C ALA A 93 17.60 7.51 -13.90
N ASN A 94 16.71 6.87 -13.13
CA ASN A 94 15.86 5.77 -13.62
C ASN A 94 14.37 5.96 -13.35
N ALA A 95 13.95 6.99 -12.60
CA ALA A 95 12.55 7.24 -12.29
C ALA A 95 11.69 7.40 -13.56
N GLU A 96 12.24 8.04 -14.60
CA GLU A 96 11.54 8.23 -15.87
C GLU A 96 11.24 6.90 -16.58
N SER A 97 12.13 5.90 -16.45
CA SER A 97 11.90 4.56 -17.00
C SER A 97 10.73 3.83 -16.34
N TYR A 98 10.34 4.25 -15.13
CA TYR A 98 9.18 3.71 -14.40
C TYR A 98 7.95 4.60 -14.48
N ALA A 99 8.00 5.76 -15.15
CA ALA A 99 6.92 6.75 -15.14
C ALA A 99 5.56 6.18 -15.56
N ALA A 100 5.54 5.31 -16.58
CA ALA A 100 4.31 4.65 -17.02
C ALA A 100 3.66 3.81 -15.91
N LYS A 101 4.46 3.15 -15.07
CA LYS A 101 3.93 2.35 -13.94
C LYS A 101 3.33 3.25 -12.87
N PHE A 102 3.95 4.38 -12.56
CA PHE A 102 3.38 5.31 -11.59
C PHE A 102 2.03 5.88 -12.04
N VAL A 103 1.82 6.03 -13.36
CA VAL A 103 0.50 6.40 -13.91
C VAL A 103 -0.52 5.27 -13.72
N GLU A 104 -0.10 4.01 -13.83
CA GLU A 104 -0.96 2.83 -13.61
C GLU A 104 -1.34 2.62 -12.14
N TRP A 105 -0.64 3.23 -11.18
CA TRP A 105 -0.83 2.91 -9.76
C TRP A 105 -2.20 3.31 -9.21
N ASP A 106 -2.95 4.20 -9.89
CA ASP A 106 -4.32 4.64 -9.53
C ASP A 106 -4.57 4.72 -8.01
N VAL A 107 -3.61 5.36 -7.33
CA VAL A 107 -3.60 5.67 -5.90
C VAL A 107 -4.10 7.07 -5.63
#